data_AF-A0A951B3D2-F1
#
_entry.id   AF-A0A951B3D2-F1
#
_cell.length_a   1.000
_cell.length_b   1.000
_cell.length_c   1.000
_cell.angle_alpha   90.00
_cell.angle_beta   90.00
_cell.angle_gamma   90.00
#
_symmetry.space_group_name_H-M   'P 1'
#
loop_
_entity.id
_entity.type
_entity.pdbx_description
1 polymer ?
#
loop_
_entity_poly.entity_id
_entity_poly.type
_entity_poly.pdbx_seq_one_letter_code
_entity_poly.pdbx_strand_id
1 'polypeptide(L)'
;MRQIGWRSAVLLLCCAAWPAHAREAVGPASLLPIYLVLGAVALIGVGMFCYVWSLRNRLDLAMLRLPPDCAAYSALLTGYNDLPLGVPRGSVRAILAVIIVFGSIAFLAISMLVTGDGVAYKFPEALTGILGAVLGFYFGKGSSGEEGPAVRAVAAASADARAAIGSAADARAQAEGARRQAADAQTSLTAVQAQHDEMAAGRLEGVRSGLAAGATLGRAVAAALPGEFGADVGAAANALAETASAVADLGAGDLGGAVQKATALAAEAAPNMPVVQVLAKAVPMIGSALAGAMPPLALIGTLVSIGGQLSAAAYGRWIARVMDAPYTPEQFSPAVFDSDAARSLIAQVPVFMRVFGKKIAADTSFALKLVRLALSEDGESAVFDACKDDFAGLDQPTVSGAVRDLQKAALDSVLAHDLPVGTVSAVGGTAALFSAIDRIRADHDASAGLDAVYATVQAVRAAGGNPVAEFADAAKALSASTVAP
;
A
#
# COMPACT_ATOMS: atom_id res chain seq x y z
N MET A 1 -7.56 -33.30 10.14
CA MET A 1 -7.47 -33.97 11.46
C MET A 1 -6.94 -32.97 12.49
N ARG A 2 -7.50 -32.99 13.70
CA ARG A 2 -7.15 -32.23 14.93
C ARG A 2 -7.64 -30.77 15.06
N GLN A 3 -8.91 -30.62 15.44
CA GLN A 3 -9.35 -29.62 16.43
C GLN A 3 -10.63 -30.11 17.12
N ILE A 4 -10.50 -31.14 17.96
CA ILE A 4 -11.55 -31.56 18.90
C ILE A 4 -10.80 -31.94 20.18
N GLY A 5 -10.73 -31.03 21.15
CA GLY A 5 -9.93 -31.30 22.36
C GLY A 5 -10.14 -30.36 23.55
N TRP A 6 -11.10 -29.43 23.51
CA TRP A 6 -11.29 -28.48 24.62
C TRP A 6 -12.73 -28.34 25.15
N ARG A 7 -13.74 -28.87 24.45
CA ARG A 7 -15.14 -28.79 24.92
C ARG A 7 -15.50 -29.87 25.95
N SER A 8 -14.74 -30.96 26.04
CA SER A 8 -15.02 -32.07 26.96
C SER A 8 -14.40 -31.89 28.36
N ALA A 9 -13.41 -31.00 28.52
CA ALA A 9 -12.72 -30.83 29.80
C ALA A 9 -13.50 -29.97 30.82
N VAL A 10 -14.38 -29.07 30.36
CA VAL A 10 -15.15 -28.18 31.25
C VAL A 10 -16.44 -28.85 31.75
N LEU A 11 -17.02 -29.78 31.00
CA LEU A 11 -18.20 -30.55 31.42
C LEU A 11 -17.87 -31.67 32.42
N LEU A 12 -16.62 -32.12 32.49
CA LEU A 12 -16.17 -33.17 33.42
C LEU A 12 -15.80 -32.65 34.82
N LEU A 13 -15.64 -31.33 35.01
CA LEU A 13 -15.28 -30.73 36.29
C LEU A 13 -16.48 -30.32 37.17
N CYS A 14 -17.70 -30.21 36.63
CA CYS A 14 -18.90 -29.93 37.43
C CYS A 14 -19.61 -31.18 37.97
N CYS A 15 -19.29 -32.38 37.49
CA CYS A 15 -19.92 -33.62 37.97
C CYS A 15 -19.18 -34.30 39.13
N ALA A 16 -17.95 -33.85 39.48
CA ALA A 16 -17.08 -34.56 40.42
C ALA A 16 -17.19 -34.09 41.90
N ALA A 17 -18.09 -33.17 42.22
CA ALA A 17 -18.25 -32.66 43.60
C ALA A 17 -19.71 -32.72 44.11
N TRP A 18 -20.46 -33.76 43.73
CA TRP A 18 -21.73 -34.05 44.37
C TRP A 18 -21.53 -35.15 45.43
N PRO A 19 -21.65 -34.87 46.74
CA PRO A 19 -21.41 -35.86 47.78
C PRO A 19 -22.39 -37.04 47.65
N ALA A 20 -21.85 -38.26 47.78
CA ALA A 20 -22.55 -39.53 47.55
C ALA A 20 -23.77 -39.77 48.49
N HIS A 21 -23.96 -38.94 49.51
CA HIS A 21 -25.03 -39.05 50.50
C HIS A 21 -26.38 -38.51 50.02
N ALA A 22 -26.43 -37.79 48.89
CA ALA A 22 -27.66 -37.16 48.39
C ALA A 22 -28.45 -38.01 47.38
N ARG A 23 -28.01 -39.24 47.07
CA ARG A 23 -28.67 -40.10 46.07
C ARG A 23 -29.87 -40.89 46.58
N GLU A 24 -30.09 -40.98 47.89
CA GLU A 24 -31.11 -41.89 48.46
C GLU A 24 -32.40 -41.21 48.93
N ALA A 25 -32.54 -39.88 48.84
CA ALA A 25 -33.69 -39.18 49.45
C ALA A 25 -34.68 -38.49 48.48
N VAL A 26 -34.51 -38.56 47.16
CA VAL A 26 -35.31 -37.74 46.24
C VAL A 26 -35.78 -38.56 45.03
N GLY A 27 -37.09 -38.88 44.99
CA GLY A 27 -37.71 -39.56 43.85
C GLY A 27 -37.68 -38.71 42.57
N PRO A 28 -37.84 -39.32 41.37
CA PRO A 28 -37.72 -38.61 40.09
C PRO A 28 -38.76 -37.48 39.90
N ALA A 29 -39.86 -37.48 40.65
CA ALA A 29 -40.89 -36.44 40.63
C ALA A 29 -40.51 -35.15 41.41
N SER A 30 -39.59 -35.23 42.39
CA SER A 30 -39.20 -34.09 43.25
C SER A 30 -38.07 -33.22 42.69
N LEU A 31 -37.44 -33.62 41.58
CA LEU A 31 -36.38 -32.83 40.92
C LEU A 31 -36.91 -31.89 39.82
N LEU A 32 -38.16 -32.09 39.37
CA LEU A 32 -38.78 -31.30 38.30
C LEU A 32 -38.85 -29.78 38.59
N PRO A 33 -39.14 -29.30 39.82
CA PRO A 33 -39.11 -27.88 40.15
C PRO A 33 -37.70 -27.31 40.10
N ILE A 34 -36.70 -28.10 40.53
CA ILE A 34 -35.29 -27.71 40.50
C ILE A 34 -34.83 -27.54 39.06
N TYR A 35 -35.14 -28.50 38.17
CA TYR A 35 -34.82 -28.39 36.75
C TYR A 35 -35.55 -27.23 36.07
N LEU A 36 -36.78 -26.90 36.48
CA LEU A 36 -37.52 -25.73 35.98
C LEU A 36 -36.85 -24.40 36.37
N VAL A 37 -36.43 -24.25 37.63
CA VAL A 37 -35.74 -23.04 38.11
C VAL A 37 -34.36 -22.91 37.45
N LEU A 38 -33.61 -23.99 37.38
CA LEU A 38 -32.29 -24.01 36.72
C LEU A 38 -32.41 -23.74 35.21
N GLY A 39 -33.46 -24.28 34.58
CA GLY A 39 -33.83 -24.00 33.20
C GLY A 39 -34.20 -22.54 32.96
N ALA A 40 -34.99 -21.92 33.86
CA ALA A 40 -35.35 -20.51 33.78
C ALA A 40 -34.12 -19.60 33.93
N VAL A 41 -33.22 -19.88 34.87
CA VAL A 41 -31.96 -19.13 35.05
C VAL A 41 -31.06 -19.28 33.83
N ALA A 42 -30.94 -20.50 33.28
CA ALA A 42 -30.18 -20.73 32.06
C ALA A 42 -30.78 -19.99 30.86
N LEU A 43 -32.11 -19.97 30.73
CA LEU A 43 -32.80 -19.29 29.64
C LEU A 43 -32.66 -17.76 29.73
N ILE A 44 -32.71 -17.19 30.93
CA ILE A 44 -32.42 -15.77 31.18
C ILE A 44 -30.95 -15.46 30.84
N GLY A 45 -30.01 -16.30 31.27
CA GLY A 45 -28.58 -16.14 30.96
C GLY A 45 -28.31 -16.19 29.46
N VAL A 46 -28.89 -17.15 28.74
CA VAL A 46 -28.79 -17.27 27.28
C VAL A 46 -29.45 -16.08 26.59
N GLY A 47 -30.64 -15.66 27.02
CA GLY A 47 -31.32 -14.48 26.47
C GLY A 47 -30.50 -13.21 26.62
N MET A 48 -29.87 -13.01 27.79
CA MET A 48 -29.00 -11.87 28.03
C MET A 48 -27.71 -11.95 27.20
N PHE A 49 -27.13 -13.13 27.02
CA PHE A 49 -25.99 -13.34 26.14
C PHE A 49 -26.34 -13.02 24.68
N CYS A 50 -27.49 -13.50 24.19
CA CYS A 50 -28.01 -13.18 22.85
C CYS A 50 -28.26 -11.67 22.68
N TYR A 51 -28.76 -10.99 23.72
CA TYR A 51 -28.96 -9.54 23.69
C TYR A 51 -27.64 -8.78 23.58
N VAL A 52 -26.64 -9.12 24.38
CA VAL A 52 -25.30 -8.51 24.32
C VAL A 52 -24.64 -8.78 22.98
N TRP A 53 -24.76 -10.00 22.46
CA TRP A 53 -24.28 -10.38 21.13
C TRP A 53 -24.97 -9.57 20.02
N SER A 54 -26.28 -9.38 20.10
CA SER A 54 -27.02 -8.54 19.17
C SER A 54 -26.60 -7.07 19.24
N LEU A 55 -26.28 -6.56 20.43
CA LEU A 55 -25.81 -5.18 20.60
C LEU A 55 -24.46 -4.98 19.93
N ARG A 56 -23.53 -5.94 20.12
CA ARG A 56 -22.23 -5.96 19.47
C ARG A 56 -22.35 -5.98 17.94
N ASN A 57 -23.16 -6.88 17.39
CA ASN A 57 -23.36 -6.95 15.94
C ASN A 57 -23.95 -5.66 15.35
N ARG A 58 -24.84 -4.97 16.08
CA ARG A 58 -25.40 -3.68 15.65
C ARG A 58 -24.35 -2.56 15.65
N LEU A 59 -23.41 -2.58 16.59
CA LEU A 59 -22.29 -1.64 16.65
C LEU A 59 -21.27 -1.90 15.53
N ASP A 60 -20.91 -3.17 15.28
CA ASP A 60 -20.01 -3.54 14.18
C ASP A 60 -20.61 -3.16 12.81
N LEU A 61 -21.92 -3.36 12.62
CA LEU A 61 -22.64 -2.93 11.42
C LEU A 61 -22.73 -1.41 11.28
N ALA A 62 -22.78 -0.67 12.38
CA ALA A 62 -22.75 0.80 12.35
C ALA A 62 -21.36 1.30 11.94
N MET A 63 -20.27 0.68 12.42
CA MET A 63 -18.91 1.04 12.01
C MET A 63 -18.64 0.77 10.52
N LEU A 64 -19.13 -0.34 9.98
CA LEU A 64 -18.94 -0.69 8.56
C LEU A 64 -19.71 0.21 7.58
N ARG A 65 -20.67 1.01 8.06
CA ARG A 65 -21.51 1.88 7.24
C ARG A 65 -21.08 3.35 7.23
N LEU A 66 -20.08 3.73 8.04
CA LEU A 66 -19.56 5.09 8.06
C LEU A 66 -18.27 5.20 7.20
N PRO A 67 -18.13 6.28 6.40
CA PRO A 67 -16.86 6.59 5.75
C PRO A 67 -15.76 6.86 6.79
N PRO A 68 -14.52 6.39 6.56
CA PRO A 68 -13.41 6.50 7.53
C PRO A 68 -13.02 7.95 7.88
N ASP A 69 -13.41 8.92 7.05
CA ASP A 69 -13.04 10.34 7.20
C ASP A 69 -14.06 11.17 8.01
N CYS A 70 -15.12 10.54 8.53
CA CYS A 70 -16.15 11.25 9.28
C CYS A 70 -15.73 11.43 10.76
N ALA A 71 -15.91 12.63 11.33
CA ALA A 71 -15.64 12.89 12.75
C ALA A 71 -16.43 11.98 13.73
N ALA A 72 -17.56 11.42 13.27
CA ALA A 72 -18.32 10.42 14.02
C ALA A 72 -17.60 9.06 14.11
N TYR A 73 -16.76 8.71 13.11
CA TYR A 73 -15.97 7.48 13.09
C TYR A 73 -14.86 7.51 14.15
N SER A 74 -14.13 8.61 14.28
CA SER A 74 -13.09 8.77 15.31
C SER A 74 -13.68 8.80 16.73
N ALA A 75 -14.81 9.47 16.94
CA ALA A 75 -15.51 9.47 18.24
C ALA A 75 -16.00 8.06 18.65
N LEU A 76 -16.48 7.27 17.68
CA LEU A 76 -16.88 5.88 17.90
C LEU A 76 -15.68 4.95 18.17
N LEU A 77 -14.55 5.16 17.49
CA LEU A 77 -13.35 4.36 17.65
C LEU A 77 -12.68 4.57 19.03
N THR A 78 -12.62 5.81 19.50
CA THR A 78 -12.11 6.15 20.84
C THR A 78 -13.03 5.59 21.93
N GLY A 79 -14.35 5.67 21.73
CA GLY A 79 -15.33 5.04 22.62
C GLY A 79 -15.24 3.50 22.62
N TYR A 80 -14.95 2.88 21.48
CA TYR A 80 -14.80 1.42 21.33
C TYR A 80 -13.57 0.87 22.07
N ASN A 81 -12.47 1.60 22.05
CA ASN A 81 -11.23 1.22 22.74
C ASN A 81 -11.38 1.26 24.29
N ASP A 82 -12.34 2.03 24.80
CA ASP A 82 -12.64 2.16 26.23
C ASP A 82 -13.64 1.13 26.80
N LEU A 83 -14.19 0.25 25.94
CA LEU A 83 -15.26 -0.70 26.27
C LEU A 83 -14.71 -2.14 26.39
N PRO A 84 -14.49 -2.69 27.59
CA PRO A 84 -14.13 -4.10 27.74
C PRO A 84 -15.28 -4.97 27.20
N LEU A 85 -15.03 -5.70 26.11
CA LEU A 85 -16.01 -6.53 25.37
C LEU A 85 -17.10 -5.75 24.58
N GLY A 86 -16.94 -4.45 24.35
CA GLY A 86 -17.86 -3.66 23.51
C GLY A 86 -19.20 -3.30 24.18
N VAL A 87 -19.25 -3.29 25.52
CA VAL A 87 -20.47 -2.99 26.31
C VAL A 87 -20.21 -1.85 27.30
N PRO A 88 -21.11 -0.84 27.46
CA PRO A 88 -20.92 0.30 28.36
C PRO A 88 -20.52 -0.11 29.78
N ARG A 89 -19.55 0.57 30.41
CA ARG A 89 -18.94 0.21 31.72
C ARG A 89 -19.96 -0.06 32.85
N GLY A 90 -21.15 0.55 32.80
CA GLY A 90 -22.24 0.30 33.76
C GLY A 90 -22.94 -1.06 33.60
N SER A 91 -22.88 -1.66 32.41
CA SER A 91 -23.60 -2.89 32.07
C SER A 91 -22.95 -4.12 32.69
N VAL A 92 -21.62 -4.16 32.81
CA VAL A 92 -20.89 -5.26 33.46
C VAL A 92 -21.25 -5.34 34.95
N ARG A 93 -21.40 -4.18 35.61
CA ARG A 93 -21.82 -4.09 37.02
C ARG A 93 -23.28 -4.50 37.22
N ALA A 94 -24.16 -4.11 36.30
CA ALA A 94 -25.56 -4.54 36.29
C ALA A 94 -25.70 -6.06 36.06
N ILE A 95 -24.93 -6.62 35.14
CA ILE A 95 -24.90 -8.06 34.85
C ILE A 95 -24.42 -8.86 36.06
N LEU A 96 -23.33 -8.42 36.72
CA LEU A 96 -22.86 -9.06 37.96
C LEU A 96 -23.91 -8.98 39.08
N ALA A 97 -24.56 -7.83 39.27
CA ALA A 97 -25.59 -7.67 40.29
C ALA A 97 -26.79 -8.59 40.04
N VAL A 98 -27.26 -8.71 38.79
CA VAL A 98 -28.35 -9.61 38.39
C VAL A 98 -27.95 -11.07 38.61
N ILE A 99 -26.76 -11.48 38.20
CA ILE A 99 -26.27 -12.86 38.40
C ILE A 99 -26.21 -13.21 39.90
N ILE A 100 -25.74 -12.29 40.75
CA ILE A 100 -25.68 -12.50 42.20
C ILE A 100 -27.07 -12.59 42.81
N VAL A 101 -28.01 -11.72 42.41
CA VAL A 101 -29.39 -11.71 42.94
C VAL A 101 -30.14 -12.97 42.51
N PHE A 102 -30.14 -13.30 41.22
CA PHE A 102 -30.83 -14.50 40.72
C PHE A 102 -30.16 -15.79 41.18
N GLY A 103 -28.82 -15.82 41.26
CA GLY A 103 -28.09 -16.94 41.84
C GLY A 103 -28.42 -17.16 43.31
N SER A 104 -28.57 -16.08 44.08
CA SER A 104 -28.97 -16.16 45.49
C SER A 104 -30.41 -16.65 45.64
N ILE A 105 -31.34 -16.17 44.80
CA ILE A 105 -32.75 -16.62 44.81
C ILE A 105 -32.85 -18.10 44.41
N ALA A 106 -32.12 -18.54 43.39
CA ALA A 106 -32.09 -19.94 42.96
C ALA A 106 -31.49 -20.85 44.05
N PHE A 107 -30.43 -20.40 44.72
CA PHE A 107 -29.82 -21.13 45.84
C PHE A 107 -30.79 -21.25 47.03
N LEU A 108 -31.54 -20.17 47.33
CA LEU A 108 -32.52 -20.14 48.41
C LEU A 108 -33.73 -21.04 48.10
N ALA A 109 -34.18 -21.07 46.84
CA ALA A 109 -35.25 -21.96 46.37
C ALA A 109 -34.85 -23.44 46.45
N ILE A 110 -33.61 -23.78 46.06
CA ILE A 110 -33.07 -25.15 46.20
C ILE A 110 -32.92 -25.53 47.68
N SER A 111 -32.45 -24.61 48.52
CA SER A 111 -32.32 -24.84 49.97
C SER A 111 -33.67 -25.05 50.67
N MET A 112 -34.75 -24.44 50.20
CA MET A 112 -36.09 -24.71 50.75
C MET A 112 -36.70 -26.02 50.24
N LEU A 113 -36.37 -26.45 49.02
CA LEU A 113 -36.98 -27.65 48.43
C LEU A 113 -36.32 -28.97 48.85
N VAL A 114 -35.01 -28.96 49.15
CA VAL A 114 -34.25 -30.16 49.56
C VAL A 114 -34.46 -30.49 51.05
N THR A 115 -34.95 -29.54 51.85
CA THR A 115 -35.06 -29.67 53.31
C THR A 115 -36.51 -29.91 53.72
N GLY A 116 -37.04 -31.07 53.32
CA GLY A 116 -38.35 -31.55 53.75
C GLY A 116 -38.40 -31.99 55.22
N ASP A 117 -37.26 -32.23 55.87
CA ASP A 117 -37.18 -32.67 57.26
C ASP A 117 -36.26 -31.77 58.11
N GLY A 118 -36.88 -30.83 58.82
CA GLY A 118 -36.54 -30.50 60.22
C GLY A 118 -35.22 -29.85 60.59
N VAL A 119 -34.26 -29.61 59.68
CA VAL A 119 -32.98 -28.96 60.02
C VAL A 119 -32.82 -27.66 59.24
N ALA A 120 -33.15 -26.53 59.87
CA ALA A 120 -32.99 -25.19 59.31
C ALA A 120 -31.50 -24.89 59.05
N TYR A 121 -31.09 -24.93 57.78
CA TYR A 121 -29.76 -24.46 57.37
C TYR A 121 -29.70 -22.95 57.57
N LYS A 122 -28.92 -22.49 58.56
CA LYS A 122 -28.68 -21.07 58.79
C LYS A 122 -27.99 -20.47 57.57
N PHE A 123 -28.66 -19.53 56.91
CA PHE A 123 -28.06 -18.70 55.88
C PHE A 123 -26.79 -18.05 56.47
N PRO A 124 -25.62 -18.13 55.81
CA PRO A 124 -24.38 -17.57 56.36
C PRO A 124 -24.54 -16.06 56.57
N GLU A 125 -24.35 -15.57 57.80
CA GLU A 125 -24.43 -14.13 58.15
C GLU A 125 -23.58 -13.24 57.23
N ALA A 126 -22.51 -13.80 56.67
CA ALA A 126 -21.66 -13.13 55.68
C ALA A 126 -22.39 -12.76 54.38
N LEU A 127 -23.31 -13.59 53.90
CA LEU A 127 -24.07 -13.34 52.66
C LEU A 127 -25.22 -12.34 52.91
N THR A 128 -25.86 -12.39 54.08
CA THR A 128 -26.85 -11.39 54.51
C THR A 128 -26.18 -10.02 54.71
N GLY A 129 -24.95 -9.99 55.23
CA GLY A 129 -24.14 -8.77 55.34
C GLY A 129 -23.76 -8.18 53.99
N ILE A 130 -23.40 -9.00 53.01
CA ILE A 130 -23.12 -8.54 51.63
C ILE A 130 -24.41 -8.04 50.97
N LEU A 131 -25.54 -8.73 51.13
CA LEU A 131 -26.83 -8.29 50.61
C LEU A 131 -27.28 -6.97 51.25
N GLY A 132 -27.11 -6.84 52.57
CA GLY A 132 -27.41 -5.64 53.36
C GLY A 132 -26.49 -4.46 53.04
N ALA A 133 -25.21 -4.69 52.76
CA ALA A 133 -24.28 -3.65 52.31
C ALA A 133 -24.61 -3.15 50.90
N VAL A 134 -25.03 -4.05 50.00
CA VAL A 134 -25.46 -3.69 48.64
C VAL A 134 -26.82 -2.98 48.67
N LEU A 135 -27.77 -3.42 49.51
CA LEU A 135 -29.07 -2.75 49.71
C LEU A 135 -28.90 -1.40 50.44
N GLY A 136 -28.01 -1.30 51.43
CA GLY A 136 -27.71 -0.05 52.13
C GLY A 136 -26.99 0.97 51.24
N PHE A 137 -26.10 0.50 50.36
CA PHE A 137 -25.43 1.35 49.36
C PHE A 137 -26.39 1.86 48.27
N TYR A 138 -27.48 1.15 47.99
CA TYR A 138 -28.46 1.54 46.95
C TYR A 138 -29.77 2.15 47.49
N PHE A 139 -30.15 1.93 48.76
CA PHE A 139 -31.43 2.35 49.35
C PHE A 139 -31.33 2.99 50.75
N GLY A 140 -30.13 3.15 51.31
CA GLY A 140 -29.95 3.64 52.68
C GLY A 140 -30.01 5.16 52.82
N LYS A 141 -31.21 5.75 52.86
CA LYS A 141 -31.41 7.07 53.49
C LYS A 141 -32.66 7.04 54.37
N GLY A 142 -32.45 7.02 55.68
CA GLY A 142 -33.45 7.42 56.67
C GLY A 142 -33.74 6.39 57.76
N SER A 143 -33.06 6.49 58.90
CA SER A 143 -33.68 6.42 60.24
C SER A 143 -32.62 6.57 61.33
N SER A 144 -32.67 7.68 62.07
CA SER A 144 -31.94 7.90 63.32
C SER A 144 -32.95 8.20 64.42
N GLY A 145 -32.98 7.38 65.46
CA GLY A 145 -33.72 7.60 66.72
C GLY A 145 -32.79 8.07 67.84
N GLU A 146 -33.29 8.97 68.68
CA GLU A 146 -32.61 9.97 69.51
C GLU A 146 -32.06 9.52 70.89
N GLU A 147 -30.99 10.18 71.38
CA GLU A 147 -30.65 10.32 72.81
C GLU A 147 -30.24 11.78 73.19
N GLY A 148 -30.89 12.36 74.22
CA GLY A 148 -30.42 13.39 75.20
C GLY A 148 -30.00 14.82 74.77
N PRO A 149 -30.58 15.95 75.27
CA PRO A 149 -30.28 17.33 74.80
C PRO A 149 -28.87 17.89 75.13
N ALA A 150 -28.23 17.50 76.23
CA ALA A 150 -26.87 17.96 76.58
C ALA A 150 -25.77 17.12 75.89
N VAL A 151 -26.02 15.82 75.72
CA VAL A 151 -25.21 14.96 74.84
C VAL A 151 -25.43 15.36 73.38
N ARG A 152 -26.64 15.77 72.97
CA ARG A 152 -26.92 16.33 71.64
C ARG A 152 -26.15 17.60 71.36
N ALA A 153 -25.92 18.50 72.31
CA ALA A 153 -25.14 19.71 72.04
C ALA A 153 -23.64 19.41 71.82
N VAL A 154 -23.06 18.53 72.64
CA VAL A 154 -21.64 18.10 72.49
C VAL A 154 -21.46 17.11 71.33
N ALA A 155 -22.43 16.22 71.11
CA ALA A 155 -22.46 15.29 70.00
C ALA A 155 -22.78 16.00 68.68
N ALA A 156 -23.60 17.07 68.66
CA ALA A 156 -23.79 17.93 67.50
C ALA A 156 -22.52 18.72 67.21
N ALA A 157 -21.90 19.35 68.21
CA ALA A 157 -20.62 20.05 68.01
C ALA A 157 -19.49 19.10 67.57
N SER A 158 -19.46 17.86 68.08
CA SER A 158 -18.50 16.83 67.69
C SER A 158 -18.83 16.19 66.33
N ALA A 159 -20.11 16.08 65.97
CA ALA A 159 -20.57 15.63 64.67
C ALA A 159 -20.30 16.68 63.60
N ASP A 160 -20.51 17.97 63.90
CA ASP A 160 -20.18 19.10 63.04
C ASP A 160 -18.67 19.21 62.84
N ALA A 161 -17.87 19.04 63.91
CA ALA A 161 -16.41 18.99 63.79
C ALA A 161 -15.93 17.79 62.96
N ARG A 162 -16.54 16.60 63.13
CA ARG A 162 -16.23 15.40 62.31
C ARG A 162 -16.70 15.56 60.86
N ALA A 163 -17.84 16.19 60.62
CA ALA A 163 -18.34 16.50 59.28
C ALA A 163 -17.45 17.56 58.60
N ALA A 164 -16.98 18.57 59.34
CA ALA A 164 -16.02 19.55 58.84
C ALA A 164 -14.66 18.91 58.50
N ILE A 165 -14.13 18.05 59.37
CA ILE A 165 -12.88 17.29 59.11
C ILE A 165 -13.06 16.32 57.94
N GLY A 166 -14.19 15.63 57.84
CA GLY A 166 -14.53 14.74 56.73
C GLY A 166 -14.61 15.51 55.41
N SER A 167 -15.32 16.63 55.38
CA SER A 167 -15.42 17.48 54.18
C SER A 167 -14.07 18.07 53.76
N ALA A 168 -13.20 18.44 54.71
CA ALA A 168 -11.84 18.89 54.42
C ALA A 168 -10.92 17.75 53.92
N ALA A 169 -11.09 16.53 54.43
CA ALA A 169 -10.35 15.35 53.96
C ALA A 169 -10.78 14.95 52.55
N ASP A 170 -12.09 14.96 52.26
CA ASP A 170 -12.65 14.70 50.94
C ASP A 170 -12.22 15.78 49.93
N ALA A 171 -12.22 17.05 50.33
CA ALA A 171 -11.73 18.15 49.50
C ALA A 171 -10.23 18.01 49.18
N ARG A 172 -9.41 17.57 50.14
CA ARG A 172 -7.99 17.25 49.90
C ARG A 172 -7.82 16.06 48.96
N ALA A 173 -8.57 14.98 49.16
CA ALA A 173 -8.54 13.81 48.29
C ALA A 173 -8.95 14.15 46.86
N GLN A 174 -9.96 15.01 46.67
CA GLN A 174 -10.37 15.52 45.36
C GLN A 174 -9.30 16.43 44.73
N ALA A 175 -8.68 17.33 45.51
CA ALA A 175 -7.60 18.19 45.02
C ALA A 175 -6.35 17.38 44.62
N GLU A 176 -6.01 16.32 45.36
CA GLU A 176 -4.94 15.39 45.00
C GLU A 176 -5.29 14.57 43.75
N GLY A 177 -6.55 14.11 43.63
CA GLY A 177 -7.05 13.44 42.43
C GLY A 177 -6.97 14.32 41.18
N ALA A 178 -7.39 15.58 41.28
CA ALA A 178 -7.29 16.55 40.20
C ALA A 178 -5.83 16.85 39.82
N ARG A 179 -4.91 16.94 40.79
CA ARG A 179 -3.47 17.11 40.53
C ARG A 179 -2.86 15.91 39.81
N ARG A 180 -3.23 14.68 40.17
CA ARG A 180 -2.78 13.48 39.46
C ARG A 180 -3.31 13.43 38.03
N GLN A 181 -4.59 13.72 37.84
CA GLN A 181 -5.18 13.80 36.50
C GLN A 181 -4.51 14.88 35.64
N ALA A 182 -4.19 16.05 36.21
CA ALA A 182 -3.46 17.10 35.49
C ALA A 182 -2.02 16.67 35.13
N ALA A 183 -1.33 15.96 36.03
CA ALA A 183 -0.01 15.40 35.74
C ALA A 183 -0.06 14.33 34.64
N ASP A 184 -1.01 13.41 34.71
CA ASP A 184 -1.21 12.35 33.71
C ASP A 184 -1.60 12.94 32.34
N ALA A 185 -2.44 13.98 32.33
CA ALA A 185 -2.81 14.73 31.12
C ALA A 185 -1.60 15.46 30.52
N GLN A 186 -0.74 16.08 31.35
CA GLN A 186 0.49 16.72 30.90
C GLN A 186 1.47 15.70 30.29
N THR A 187 1.66 14.55 30.95
CA THR A 187 2.50 13.46 30.41
C THR A 187 1.95 12.94 29.08
N SER A 188 0.64 12.74 28.99
CA SER A 188 -0.01 12.29 27.75
C SER A 188 0.14 13.31 26.63
N LEU A 189 0.01 14.60 26.93
CA LEU A 189 0.22 15.68 25.95
C LEU A 189 1.67 15.66 25.43
N THR A 190 2.66 15.54 26.32
CA THR A 190 4.07 15.47 25.91
C THR A 190 4.38 14.23 25.09
N ALA A 191 3.76 13.09 25.39
CA ALA A 191 3.93 11.85 24.61
C ALA A 191 3.33 11.97 23.20
N VAL A 192 2.13 12.56 23.09
CA VAL A 192 1.48 12.82 21.79
C VAL A 192 2.30 13.82 20.98
N GLN A 193 2.81 14.89 21.60
CA GLN A 193 3.70 15.86 20.95
C GLN A 193 4.97 15.19 20.42
N ALA A 194 5.66 14.38 21.24
CA ALA A 194 6.84 13.64 20.81
C ALA A 194 6.57 12.70 19.62
N GLN A 195 5.42 12.01 19.63
CA GLN A 195 5.02 11.15 18.51
C GLN A 195 4.75 11.97 17.22
N HIS A 196 4.12 13.13 17.34
CA HIS A 196 3.90 14.04 16.21
C HIS A 196 5.21 14.57 15.63
N ASP A 197 6.15 14.96 16.50
CA ASP A 197 7.47 15.45 16.11
C ASP A 197 8.29 14.36 15.41
N GLU A 198 8.26 13.11 15.91
CA GLU A 198 8.92 11.97 15.28
C GLU A 198 8.36 11.70 13.88
N MET A 199 7.03 11.71 13.71
CA MET A 199 6.40 11.54 12.40
C MET A 199 6.75 12.69 11.45
N ALA A 200 6.79 13.92 11.95
CA ALA A 200 7.15 15.09 11.16
C ALA A 200 8.61 15.04 10.70
N ALA A 201 9.52 14.69 11.60
CA ALA A 201 10.94 14.47 11.28
C ALA A 201 11.13 13.36 10.24
N GLY A 202 10.43 12.22 10.40
CA GLY A 202 10.48 11.12 9.44
C GLY A 202 9.97 11.52 8.04
N ARG A 203 8.92 12.33 7.95
CA ARG A 203 8.42 12.86 6.67
C ARG A 203 9.38 13.84 6.03
N LEU A 204 9.95 14.76 6.82
CA LEU A 204 10.91 15.74 6.35
C LEU A 204 12.18 15.05 5.82
N GLU A 205 12.65 14.02 6.52
CA GLU A 205 13.75 13.17 6.07
C GLU A 205 13.39 12.43 4.78
N GLY A 206 12.17 11.91 4.67
CA GLY A 206 11.64 11.31 3.44
C GLY A 206 11.73 12.27 2.24
N VAL A 207 11.24 13.50 2.39
CA VAL A 207 11.30 14.53 1.34
C VAL A 207 12.76 14.87 1.00
N ARG A 208 13.60 15.11 2.00
CA ARG A 208 15.03 15.43 1.83
C ARG A 208 15.75 14.32 1.07
N SER A 209 15.57 13.08 1.50
CA SER A 209 16.21 11.91 0.91
C SER A 209 15.76 11.70 -0.55
N GLY A 210 14.47 11.90 -0.86
CA GLY A 210 13.95 11.89 -2.23
C GLY A 210 14.58 12.96 -3.13
N LEU A 211 14.68 14.21 -2.67
CA LEU A 211 15.32 15.29 -3.42
C LEU A 211 16.82 15.02 -3.65
N ALA A 212 17.52 14.51 -2.62
CA ALA A 212 18.94 14.15 -2.73
C ALA A 212 19.18 12.96 -3.68
N ALA A 213 18.30 11.96 -3.67
CA ALA A 213 18.31 10.87 -4.62
C ALA A 213 18.06 11.37 -6.05
N GLY A 214 17.06 12.25 -6.23
CA GLY A 214 16.77 12.93 -7.50
C GLY A 214 17.96 13.73 -8.03
N ALA A 215 18.65 14.49 -7.17
CA ALA A 215 19.86 15.22 -7.53
C ALA A 215 21.04 14.30 -7.91
N THR A 216 21.17 13.17 -7.23
CA THR A 216 22.21 12.17 -7.55
C THR A 216 21.95 11.48 -8.87
N LEU A 217 20.70 11.06 -9.10
CA LEU A 217 20.25 10.54 -10.39
C LEU A 217 20.45 11.58 -11.49
N GLY A 218 20.06 12.84 -11.25
CA GLY A 218 20.18 13.92 -12.22
C GLY A 218 21.63 14.18 -12.62
N ARG A 219 22.60 14.09 -11.70
CA ARG A 219 24.02 14.17 -12.02
C ARG A 219 24.50 12.99 -12.87
N ALA A 220 24.03 11.77 -12.56
CA ALA A 220 24.36 10.59 -13.36
C ALA A 220 23.78 10.68 -14.79
N VAL A 221 22.54 11.14 -14.91
CA VAL A 221 21.87 11.40 -16.20
C VAL A 221 22.60 12.51 -16.96
N ALA A 222 22.92 13.62 -16.31
CA ALA A 222 23.65 14.74 -16.91
C ALA A 222 25.01 14.31 -17.48
N ALA A 223 25.74 13.43 -16.78
CA ALA A 223 27.00 12.88 -17.25
C ALA A 223 26.86 11.94 -18.45
N ALA A 224 25.69 11.30 -18.62
CA ALA A 224 25.41 10.41 -19.76
C ALA A 224 24.87 11.16 -20.99
N LEU A 225 24.45 12.42 -20.85
CA LEU A 225 23.84 13.22 -21.90
C LEU A 225 24.85 14.16 -22.56
N PRO A 226 24.83 14.32 -23.89
CA PRO A 226 25.72 15.26 -24.59
C PRO A 226 25.24 16.71 -24.50
N GLY A 227 26.18 17.64 -24.61
CA GLY A 227 25.92 19.07 -24.89
C GLY A 227 24.97 19.76 -23.90
N GLU A 228 24.03 20.54 -24.44
CA GLU A 228 23.05 21.32 -23.67
C GLU A 228 22.03 20.46 -22.91
N PHE A 229 21.79 19.21 -23.34
CA PHE A 229 20.93 18.28 -22.60
C PHE A 229 21.54 17.95 -21.23
N GLY A 230 22.82 17.62 -21.21
CA GLY A 230 23.54 17.33 -19.96
C GLY A 230 23.65 18.55 -19.06
N ALA A 231 23.91 19.73 -19.64
CA ALA A 231 24.02 20.98 -18.89
C ALA A 231 22.71 21.33 -18.14
N ASP A 232 21.56 21.28 -18.82
CA ASP A 232 20.28 21.65 -18.22
C ASP A 232 19.81 20.63 -17.16
N VAL A 233 20.00 19.34 -17.41
CA VAL A 233 19.72 18.30 -16.41
C VAL A 233 20.66 18.45 -15.21
N GLY A 234 21.92 18.82 -15.45
CA GLY A 234 22.88 19.11 -14.38
C GLY A 234 22.49 20.33 -13.55
N ALA A 235 22.02 21.40 -14.18
CA ALA A 235 21.49 22.59 -13.50
C ALA A 235 20.25 22.24 -12.65
N ALA A 236 19.32 21.45 -13.20
CA ALA A 236 18.15 20.98 -12.47
C ALA A 236 18.53 20.06 -11.29
N ALA A 237 19.54 19.21 -11.46
CA ALA A 237 20.07 18.38 -10.38
C ALA A 237 20.70 19.21 -9.26
N ASN A 238 21.39 20.31 -9.59
CA ASN A 238 21.91 21.24 -8.58
C ASN A 238 20.78 21.95 -7.84
N ALA A 239 19.74 22.41 -8.54
CA ALA A 239 18.56 23.00 -7.91
C ALA A 239 17.85 22.01 -6.96
N LEU A 240 17.79 20.73 -7.31
CA LEU A 240 17.28 19.68 -6.42
C LEU A 240 18.16 19.51 -5.16
N ALA A 241 19.48 19.55 -5.31
CA ALA A 241 20.42 19.47 -4.18
C ALA A 241 20.29 20.69 -3.25
N GLU A 242 20.16 21.88 -3.82
CA GLU A 242 19.90 23.12 -3.07
C GLU A 242 18.57 23.05 -2.32
N THR A 243 17.52 22.54 -2.97
CA THR A 243 16.20 22.33 -2.34
C THR A 243 16.30 21.31 -1.20
N ALA A 244 17.05 20.22 -1.39
CA ALA A 244 17.28 19.23 -0.34
C ALA A 244 18.00 19.86 0.88
N SER A 245 18.96 20.76 0.64
CA SER A 245 19.63 21.52 1.69
C SER A 245 18.67 22.46 2.41
N ALA A 246 17.84 23.20 1.68
CA ALA A 246 16.83 24.08 2.27
C ALA A 246 15.81 23.30 3.13
N VAL A 247 15.43 22.08 2.71
CA VAL A 247 14.59 21.19 3.51
C VAL A 247 15.32 20.69 4.77
N ALA A 248 16.63 20.42 4.69
CA ALA A 248 17.42 20.05 5.85
C ALA A 248 17.44 21.15 6.91
N ASP A 249 17.57 22.42 6.47
CA ASP A 249 17.59 23.58 7.36
C ASP A 249 16.23 23.81 8.06
N LEU A 250 15.11 23.43 7.43
CA LEU A 250 13.77 23.48 8.05
C LEU A 250 13.65 22.53 9.24
N GLY A 251 14.39 21.43 9.26
CA GLY A 251 14.40 20.45 10.36
C GLY A 251 15.04 20.97 11.65
N ALA A 252 15.71 22.13 11.62
CA ALA A 252 16.30 22.76 12.79
C ALA A 252 15.32 23.63 13.60
N GLY A 253 14.06 23.77 13.13
CA GLY A 253 13.03 24.64 13.74
C GLY A 253 11.72 23.91 14.09
N ASP A 254 10.60 24.64 14.00
CA ASP A 254 9.25 24.10 14.23
C ASP A 254 8.87 23.07 13.15
N LEU A 255 8.83 21.80 13.55
CA LEU A 255 8.57 20.64 12.70
C LEU A 255 7.16 20.65 12.07
N GLY A 256 6.18 21.26 12.74
CA GLY A 256 4.80 21.32 12.27
C GLY A 256 4.65 22.11 10.98
N GLY A 257 5.25 23.30 10.91
CA GLY A 257 5.30 24.13 9.71
C GLY A 257 6.35 23.68 8.69
N ALA A 258 7.43 23.03 9.16
CA ALA A 258 8.54 22.57 8.31
C ALA A 258 8.09 21.53 7.27
N VAL A 259 7.24 20.56 7.64
CA VAL A 259 6.78 19.53 6.70
C VAL A 259 5.96 20.12 5.55
N GLN A 260 5.09 21.09 5.84
CA GLN A 260 4.27 21.75 4.81
C GLN A 260 5.14 22.55 3.85
N LYS A 261 6.11 23.31 4.38
CA LYS A 261 7.09 24.06 3.57
C LYS A 261 7.98 23.11 2.75
N ALA A 262 8.45 22.02 3.33
CA ALA A 262 9.26 21.02 2.63
C ALA A 262 8.47 20.37 1.48
N THR A 263 7.18 20.08 1.71
CA THR A 263 6.31 19.53 0.66
C THR A 263 6.07 20.55 -0.46
N ALA A 264 5.88 21.83 -0.13
CA ALA A 264 5.75 22.89 -1.12
C ALA A 264 7.03 23.08 -1.95
N LEU A 265 8.19 23.10 -1.29
CA LEU A 265 9.50 23.15 -1.96
C LEU A 265 9.72 21.94 -2.87
N ALA A 266 9.36 20.74 -2.42
CA ALA A 266 9.47 19.54 -3.25
C ALA A 266 8.53 19.58 -4.46
N ALA A 267 7.32 20.14 -4.31
CA ALA A 267 6.39 20.34 -5.41
C ALA A 267 6.92 21.38 -6.42
N GLU A 268 7.52 22.48 -5.94
CA GLU A 268 8.17 23.49 -6.78
C GLU A 268 9.40 22.93 -7.51
N ALA A 269 10.09 21.97 -6.89
CA ALA A 269 11.22 21.28 -7.50
C ALA A 269 10.83 20.10 -8.41
N ALA A 270 9.56 19.68 -8.42
CA ALA A 270 9.10 18.54 -9.24
C ALA A 270 9.38 18.71 -10.75
N PRO A 271 9.23 19.91 -11.37
CA PRO A 271 9.64 20.14 -12.75
C PRO A 271 11.14 19.95 -12.99
N ASN A 272 11.98 20.10 -11.96
CA ASN A 272 13.43 19.91 -12.03
C ASN A 272 13.86 18.44 -11.88
N MET A 273 12.91 17.52 -11.72
CA MET A 273 13.22 16.09 -11.73
C MET A 273 13.88 15.70 -13.06
N PRO A 274 14.97 14.91 -13.05
CA PRO A 274 15.80 14.72 -14.23
C PRO A 274 15.05 14.07 -15.40
N VAL A 275 14.19 13.09 -15.10
CA VAL A 275 13.37 12.44 -16.13
C VAL A 275 12.31 13.39 -16.70
N VAL A 276 11.75 14.29 -15.87
CA VAL A 276 10.81 15.33 -16.33
C VAL A 276 11.50 16.30 -17.28
N GLN A 277 12.71 16.75 -16.95
CA GLN A 277 13.50 17.64 -17.81
C GLN A 277 13.85 17.01 -19.17
N VAL A 278 14.27 15.74 -19.15
CA VAL A 278 14.54 14.99 -20.38
C VAL A 278 13.28 14.85 -21.22
N LEU A 279 12.14 14.49 -20.61
CA LEU A 279 10.87 14.38 -21.32
C LEU A 279 10.38 15.73 -21.86
N ALA A 280 10.48 16.81 -21.08
CA ALA A 280 10.05 18.14 -21.49
C ALA A 280 10.77 18.61 -22.77
N LYS A 281 12.04 18.23 -22.94
CA LYS A 281 12.83 18.51 -24.15
C LYS A 281 12.60 17.49 -25.27
N ALA A 282 12.58 16.20 -24.96
CA ALA A 282 12.50 15.15 -25.98
C ALA A 282 11.12 15.07 -26.64
N VAL A 283 10.03 15.33 -25.90
CA VAL A 283 8.65 15.27 -26.39
C VAL A 283 8.41 16.19 -27.61
N PRO A 284 8.74 17.49 -27.59
CA PRO A 284 8.54 18.34 -28.76
C PRO A 284 9.43 17.94 -29.95
N MET A 285 10.68 17.52 -29.70
CA MET A 285 11.60 17.05 -30.75
C MET A 285 11.09 15.78 -31.44
N ILE A 286 10.57 14.83 -30.67
CA ILE A 286 9.98 13.61 -31.22
C ILE A 286 8.63 13.93 -31.89
N GLY A 287 7.85 14.85 -31.32
CA GLY A 287 6.54 15.25 -31.84
C GLY A 287 6.58 15.85 -33.23
N SER A 288 7.60 16.64 -33.56
CA SER A 288 7.76 17.20 -34.91
C SER A 288 7.96 16.10 -35.96
N ALA A 289 8.85 15.14 -35.70
CA ALA A 289 9.15 14.03 -36.62
C ALA A 289 7.94 13.08 -36.82
N LEU A 290 7.09 12.94 -35.81
CA LEU A 290 5.90 12.08 -35.90
C LEU A 290 4.76 12.71 -36.71
N ALA A 291 4.76 14.03 -36.92
CA ALA A 291 3.75 14.77 -37.68
C ALA A 291 2.30 14.43 -37.26
N GLY A 292 2.08 14.24 -35.96
CA GLY A 292 0.77 13.90 -35.39
C GLY A 292 0.30 12.46 -35.58
N ALA A 293 1.12 11.58 -36.17
CA ALA A 293 0.77 10.17 -36.35
C ALA A 293 0.53 9.45 -35.03
N MET A 294 1.19 9.88 -33.95
CA MET A 294 1.00 9.35 -32.61
C MET A 294 1.43 10.35 -31.53
N PRO A 295 0.88 10.25 -30.29
CA PRO A 295 1.33 11.07 -29.17
C PRO A 295 2.77 10.71 -28.76
N PRO A 296 3.70 11.68 -28.66
CA PRO A 296 5.11 11.39 -28.34
C PRO A 296 5.30 10.73 -26.97
N LEU A 297 4.56 11.16 -25.95
CA LEU A 297 4.60 10.56 -24.62
C LEU A 297 4.13 9.10 -24.62
N ALA A 298 3.10 8.79 -25.42
CA ALA A 298 2.62 7.41 -25.56
C ALA A 298 3.68 6.53 -26.25
N LEU A 299 4.36 7.07 -27.27
CA LEU A 299 5.48 6.38 -27.92
C LEU A 299 6.63 6.15 -26.94
N ILE A 300 7.13 7.19 -26.26
CA ILE A 300 8.24 7.06 -25.31
C ILE A 300 7.89 6.05 -24.21
N GLY A 301 6.69 6.17 -23.61
CA GLY A 301 6.22 5.22 -22.60
C GLY A 301 6.19 3.78 -23.12
N THR A 302 5.73 3.58 -24.36
CA THR A 302 5.72 2.27 -25.03
C THR A 302 7.14 1.73 -25.22
N LEU A 303 8.06 2.57 -25.70
CA LEU A 303 9.46 2.19 -25.94
C LEU A 303 10.16 1.74 -24.65
N VAL A 304 10.00 2.54 -23.58
CA VAL A 304 10.58 2.24 -22.27
C VAL A 304 9.93 1.00 -21.64
N SER A 305 8.61 0.86 -21.75
CA SER A 305 7.85 -0.28 -21.23
C SER A 305 8.23 -1.59 -21.91
N ILE A 306 8.37 -1.60 -23.24
CA ILE A 306 8.89 -2.75 -24.00
C ILE A 306 10.26 -3.14 -23.45
N GLY A 307 11.19 -2.18 -23.38
CA GLY A 307 12.54 -2.44 -22.89
C GLY A 307 12.59 -3.02 -21.47
N GLY A 308 11.60 -2.74 -20.61
CA GLY A 308 11.49 -3.29 -19.27
C GLY A 308 10.94 -4.72 -19.18
N GLN A 309 10.28 -5.21 -20.23
CA GLN A 309 9.64 -6.53 -20.28
C GLN A 309 10.44 -7.59 -21.04
N LEU A 310 11.43 -7.16 -21.84
CA LEU A 310 12.24 -8.05 -22.66
C LEU A 310 13.32 -8.79 -21.86
N SER A 311 13.64 -10.01 -22.30
CA SER A 311 14.83 -10.75 -21.82
C SER A 311 16.13 -10.02 -22.23
N ALA A 312 17.27 -10.34 -21.61
CA ALA A 312 18.54 -9.69 -21.93
C ALA A 312 18.91 -9.76 -23.43
N ALA A 313 18.70 -10.91 -24.07
CA ALA A 313 18.97 -11.10 -25.49
C ALA A 313 18.00 -10.29 -26.38
N ALA A 314 16.71 -10.30 -26.06
CA ALA A 314 15.71 -9.51 -26.79
C ALA A 314 15.88 -8.00 -26.55
N TYR A 315 16.33 -7.60 -25.35
CA TYR A 315 16.65 -6.21 -25.04
C TYR A 315 17.85 -5.71 -25.84
N GLY A 316 18.88 -6.55 -26.06
CA GLY A 316 20.01 -6.21 -26.93
C GLY A 316 19.55 -5.90 -28.37
N ARG A 317 18.70 -6.76 -28.95
CA ARG A 317 18.06 -6.52 -30.25
C ARG A 317 17.21 -5.26 -30.27
N TRP A 318 16.42 -5.06 -29.22
CA TRP A 318 15.53 -3.92 -29.07
C TRP A 318 16.31 -2.59 -29.05
N ILE A 319 17.37 -2.52 -28.26
CA ILE A 319 18.24 -1.33 -28.22
C ILE A 319 18.94 -1.14 -29.56
N ALA A 320 19.46 -2.19 -30.19
CA ALA A 320 20.06 -2.05 -31.51
C ALA A 320 19.08 -1.45 -32.53
N ARG A 321 17.82 -1.92 -32.50
CA ARG A 321 16.77 -1.41 -33.40
C ARG A 321 16.36 0.03 -33.09
N VAL A 322 16.14 0.34 -31.82
CA VAL A 322 15.66 1.67 -31.41
C VAL A 322 16.75 2.71 -31.54
N MET A 323 18.01 2.33 -31.31
CA MET A 323 19.18 3.22 -31.39
C MET A 323 19.84 3.25 -32.76
N ASP A 324 19.35 2.45 -33.71
CA ASP A 324 19.98 2.22 -35.02
C ASP A 324 21.49 1.91 -34.87
N ALA A 325 21.82 1.13 -33.84
CA ALA A 325 23.19 0.73 -33.53
C ALA A 325 23.67 -0.35 -34.52
N PRO A 326 24.99 -0.52 -34.71
CA PRO A 326 25.51 -1.58 -35.56
C PRO A 326 24.97 -2.96 -35.16
N TYR A 327 24.47 -3.70 -36.14
CA TYR A 327 23.92 -5.03 -35.93
C TYR A 327 25.04 -6.06 -35.83
N THR A 328 24.92 -7.00 -34.89
CA THR A 328 25.87 -8.10 -34.73
C THR A 328 25.22 -9.42 -35.14
N PRO A 329 25.98 -10.42 -35.65
CA PRO A 329 25.42 -11.70 -36.07
C PRO A 329 24.65 -12.43 -34.96
N GLU A 330 25.07 -12.25 -33.70
CA GLU A 330 24.45 -12.83 -32.51
C GLU A 330 23.00 -12.37 -32.29
N GLN A 331 22.63 -11.21 -32.85
CA GLN A 331 21.28 -10.68 -32.79
C GLN A 331 20.32 -11.45 -33.71
N PHE A 332 20.82 -12.19 -34.68
CA PHE A 332 20.00 -12.94 -35.63
C PHE A 332 20.07 -14.44 -35.31
N SER A 333 18.92 -15.09 -35.16
CA SER A 333 18.88 -16.55 -35.07
C SER A 333 18.86 -17.14 -36.49
N PRO A 334 19.88 -17.91 -36.91
CA PRO A 334 19.93 -18.47 -38.27
C PRO A 334 18.77 -19.42 -38.59
N ALA A 335 18.10 -19.95 -37.56
CA ALA A 335 16.98 -20.87 -37.68
C ALA A 335 15.65 -20.17 -38.01
N VAL A 336 15.58 -18.83 -37.92
CA VAL A 336 14.35 -18.07 -38.12
C VAL A 336 14.06 -17.80 -39.60
N PHE A 337 15.08 -17.83 -40.45
CA PHE A 337 14.95 -17.48 -41.86
C PHE A 337 15.04 -18.72 -42.76
N ASP A 338 13.88 -19.16 -43.27
CA ASP A 338 13.80 -20.05 -44.43
C ASP A 338 13.79 -19.26 -45.74
N SER A 339 13.71 -19.97 -46.88
CA SER A 339 13.70 -19.34 -48.20
C SER A 339 12.50 -18.40 -48.42
N ASP A 340 11.33 -18.70 -47.85
CA ASP A 340 10.12 -17.88 -48.06
C ASP A 340 10.16 -16.63 -47.17
N ALA A 341 10.60 -16.76 -45.92
CA ALA A 341 10.89 -15.64 -45.03
C ALA A 341 11.93 -14.71 -45.65
N ALA A 342 13.02 -15.27 -46.20
CA ALA A 342 14.06 -14.48 -46.86
C ALA A 342 13.52 -13.71 -48.08
N ARG A 343 12.63 -14.31 -48.88
CA ARG A 343 11.95 -13.61 -49.98
C ARG A 343 11.07 -12.48 -49.49
N SER A 344 10.31 -12.71 -48.42
CA SER A 344 9.45 -11.70 -47.81
C SER A 344 10.25 -10.52 -47.26
N LEU A 345 11.44 -10.77 -46.71
CA LEU A 345 12.35 -9.73 -46.26
C LEU A 345 12.91 -8.91 -47.42
N ILE A 346 13.43 -9.56 -48.45
CA ILE A 346 13.99 -8.85 -49.61
C ILE A 346 12.92 -8.02 -50.31
N ALA A 347 11.67 -8.49 -50.35
CA ALA A 347 10.54 -7.74 -50.90
C ALA A 347 10.31 -6.38 -50.24
N GLN A 348 10.77 -6.20 -48.99
CA GLN A 348 10.67 -4.93 -48.25
C GLN A 348 11.81 -3.96 -48.58
N VAL A 349 12.83 -4.39 -49.32
CA VAL A 349 14.00 -3.57 -49.68
C VAL A 349 13.98 -3.28 -51.19
N PRO A 350 13.51 -2.09 -51.63
CA PRO A 350 13.29 -1.79 -53.04
C PRO A 350 14.55 -1.91 -53.91
N VAL A 351 15.71 -1.57 -53.36
CA VAL A 351 16.99 -1.68 -54.07
C VAL A 351 17.29 -3.14 -54.43
N PHE A 352 17.17 -4.06 -53.48
CA PHE A 352 17.39 -5.48 -53.74
C PHE A 352 16.32 -6.09 -54.63
N MET A 353 15.06 -5.64 -54.55
CA MET A 353 14.04 -6.09 -55.51
C MET A 353 14.33 -5.66 -56.93
N ARG A 354 14.84 -4.45 -57.12
CA ARG A 354 15.25 -3.94 -58.44
C ARG A 354 16.44 -4.71 -59.01
N VAL A 355 17.44 -5.03 -58.19
CA VAL A 355 18.66 -5.73 -58.64
C VAL A 355 18.43 -7.24 -58.79
N PHE A 356 17.87 -7.87 -57.76
CA PHE A 356 17.82 -9.33 -57.64
C PHE A 356 16.45 -9.95 -57.90
N GLY A 357 15.39 -9.17 -58.12
CA GLY A 357 14.03 -9.68 -58.25
C GLY A 357 13.86 -10.80 -59.28
N LYS A 358 14.56 -10.71 -60.42
CA LYS A 358 14.58 -11.78 -61.44
C LYS A 358 15.29 -13.05 -60.96
N LYS A 359 16.43 -12.91 -60.27
CA LYS A 359 17.19 -14.05 -59.72
C LYS A 359 16.41 -14.75 -58.61
N ILE A 360 15.77 -13.98 -57.73
CA ILE A 360 14.92 -14.50 -56.65
C ILE A 360 13.70 -15.26 -57.19
N ALA A 361 13.13 -14.80 -58.31
CA ALA A 361 12.03 -15.52 -58.96
C ALA A 361 12.47 -16.82 -59.63
N ALA A 362 13.72 -16.90 -60.10
CA ALA A 362 14.27 -18.08 -60.76
C ALA A 362 14.85 -19.12 -59.76
N ASP A 363 15.39 -18.66 -58.64
CA ASP A 363 16.02 -19.49 -57.61
C ASP A 363 15.60 -19.01 -56.20
N THR A 364 14.72 -19.79 -55.55
CA THR A 364 14.25 -19.51 -54.18
C THR A 364 15.33 -19.67 -53.12
N SER A 365 16.41 -20.41 -53.39
CA SER A 365 17.54 -20.55 -52.46
C SER A 365 18.48 -19.34 -52.46
N PHE A 366 18.48 -18.56 -53.55
CA PHE A 366 19.28 -17.34 -53.66
C PHE A 366 18.88 -16.30 -52.61
N ALA A 367 17.57 -16.13 -52.35
CA ALA A 367 17.07 -15.20 -51.33
C ALA A 367 17.66 -15.50 -49.94
N LEU A 368 17.65 -16.78 -49.55
CA LEU A 368 18.21 -17.21 -48.27
C LEU A 368 19.73 -16.99 -48.21
N LYS A 369 20.44 -17.26 -49.30
CA LYS A 369 21.88 -17.00 -49.38
C LYS A 369 22.21 -15.51 -49.22
N LEU A 370 21.45 -14.63 -49.89
CA LEU A 370 21.63 -13.18 -49.80
C LEU A 370 21.38 -12.67 -48.38
N VAL A 371 20.29 -13.10 -47.74
CA VAL A 371 20.00 -12.74 -46.34
C VAL A 371 21.13 -13.23 -45.41
N ARG A 372 21.60 -14.48 -45.55
CA ARG A 372 22.72 -14.98 -44.72
C ARG A 372 24.02 -14.20 -44.91
N LEU A 373 24.32 -13.76 -46.13
CA LEU A 373 25.46 -12.89 -46.40
C LEU A 373 25.28 -11.54 -45.69
N ALA A 374 24.12 -10.90 -45.85
CA ALA A 374 23.83 -9.61 -45.24
C ALA A 374 23.84 -9.65 -43.70
N LEU A 375 23.47 -10.77 -43.08
CA LEU A 375 23.46 -10.94 -41.61
C LEU A 375 24.79 -11.42 -41.03
N SER A 376 25.82 -11.60 -41.86
CA SER A 376 27.17 -11.97 -41.40
C SER A 376 27.91 -10.78 -40.78
N GLU A 377 29.04 -11.05 -40.09
CA GLU A 377 29.84 -10.04 -39.38
C GLU A 377 30.26 -8.89 -40.32
N ASP A 378 30.67 -9.23 -41.55
CA ASP A 378 31.04 -8.28 -42.60
C ASP A 378 29.94 -8.15 -43.66
N GLY A 379 28.67 -8.11 -43.24
CA GLY A 379 27.52 -8.26 -44.15
C GLY A 379 27.53 -7.34 -45.36
N GLU A 380 27.95 -6.08 -45.21
CA GLU A 380 28.09 -5.14 -46.32
C GLU A 380 29.14 -5.61 -47.34
N SER A 381 30.36 -5.88 -46.87
CA SER A 381 31.47 -6.35 -47.72
C SER A 381 31.14 -7.70 -48.35
N ALA A 382 30.57 -8.62 -47.59
CA ALA A 382 30.21 -9.96 -48.05
C ALA A 382 29.14 -9.93 -49.16
N VAL A 383 28.13 -9.07 -49.04
CA VAL A 383 27.12 -8.87 -50.09
C VAL A 383 27.74 -8.19 -51.32
N PHE A 384 28.56 -7.16 -51.11
CA PHE A 384 29.21 -6.45 -52.19
C PHE A 384 30.13 -7.36 -53.00
N ASP A 385 30.97 -8.17 -52.35
CA ASP A 385 31.91 -9.08 -53.01
C ASP A 385 31.19 -10.22 -53.73
N ALA A 386 30.16 -10.80 -53.11
CA ALA A 386 29.41 -11.92 -53.69
C ALA A 386 28.50 -11.52 -54.86
N CYS A 387 28.10 -10.25 -54.94
CA CYS A 387 27.15 -9.75 -55.92
C CYS A 387 27.66 -8.53 -56.71
N LYS A 388 28.97 -8.33 -56.76
CA LYS A 388 29.62 -7.15 -57.35
C LYS A 388 29.13 -6.83 -58.76
N ASP A 389 29.02 -7.86 -59.62
CA ASP A 389 28.60 -7.71 -61.00
C ASP A 389 27.12 -7.29 -61.13
N ASP A 390 26.29 -7.69 -60.17
CA ASP A 390 24.86 -7.37 -60.14
C ASP A 390 24.60 -5.92 -59.71
N PHE A 391 25.52 -5.32 -58.95
CA PHE A 391 25.43 -3.92 -58.52
C PHE A 391 25.98 -2.93 -59.55
N ALA A 392 26.30 -3.37 -60.77
CA ALA A 392 26.81 -2.49 -61.83
C ALA A 392 25.91 -1.26 -62.03
N GLY A 393 26.46 -0.06 -61.78
CA GLY A 393 25.75 1.22 -61.92
C GLY A 393 25.08 1.74 -60.64
N LEU A 394 25.20 1.05 -59.51
CA LEU A 394 24.89 1.60 -58.18
C LEU A 394 26.15 2.10 -57.49
N ASP A 395 26.03 3.17 -56.73
CA ASP A 395 27.11 3.65 -55.87
C ASP A 395 27.19 2.82 -54.57
N GLN A 396 28.36 2.84 -53.94
CA GLN A 396 28.61 2.10 -52.70
C GLN A 396 27.65 2.50 -51.56
N PRO A 397 27.32 3.80 -51.33
CA PRO A 397 26.35 4.19 -50.31
C PRO A 397 24.95 3.59 -50.52
N THR A 398 24.47 3.49 -51.77
CA THR A 398 23.17 2.85 -52.04
C THR A 398 23.19 1.36 -51.70
N VAL A 399 24.29 0.66 -51.96
CA VAL A 399 24.43 -0.77 -51.65
C VAL A 399 24.51 -0.97 -50.13
N SER A 400 25.35 -0.21 -49.43
CA SER A 400 25.44 -0.26 -47.96
C SER A 400 24.09 0.06 -47.31
N GLY A 401 23.38 1.09 -47.79
CA GLY A 401 22.02 1.42 -47.34
C GLY A 401 21.04 0.26 -47.54
N ALA A 402 21.09 -0.42 -48.69
CA ALA A 402 20.23 -1.57 -48.96
C ALA A 402 20.53 -2.78 -48.06
N VAL A 403 21.81 -3.04 -47.75
CA VAL A 403 22.21 -4.08 -46.79
C VAL A 403 21.67 -3.74 -45.40
N ARG A 404 21.83 -2.48 -44.96
CA ARG A 404 21.33 -2.01 -43.67
C ARG A 404 19.80 -2.10 -43.57
N ASP A 405 19.08 -1.74 -44.62
CA ASP A 405 17.62 -1.88 -44.69
C ASP A 405 17.19 -3.35 -44.59
N LEU A 406 17.94 -4.27 -45.21
CA LEU A 406 17.68 -5.71 -45.10
C LEU A 406 17.95 -6.25 -43.70
N GLN A 407 19.06 -5.86 -43.08
CA GLN A 407 19.40 -6.23 -41.70
C GLN A 407 18.33 -5.73 -40.72
N LYS A 408 17.87 -4.49 -40.91
CA LYS A 408 16.79 -3.88 -40.14
C LYS A 408 15.46 -4.61 -40.32
N ALA A 409 15.07 -4.92 -41.55
CA ALA A 409 13.85 -5.70 -41.82
C ALA A 409 13.92 -7.10 -41.18
N ALA A 410 15.09 -7.75 -41.22
CA ALA A 410 15.31 -9.02 -40.55
C ALA A 410 15.18 -8.89 -39.03
N LEU A 411 15.74 -7.83 -38.44
CA LEU A 411 15.64 -7.55 -37.01
C LEU A 411 14.18 -7.26 -36.60
N ASP A 412 13.44 -6.50 -37.40
CA ASP A 412 12.02 -6.22 -37.18
C ASP A 412 11.18 -7.50 -37.18
N SER A 413 11.48 -8.43 -38.09
CA SER A 413 10.84 -9.75 -38.12
C SER A 413 11.14 -10.56 -36.86
N VAL A 414 12.39 -10.55 -36.36
CA VAL A 414 12.74 -11.27 -35.13
C VAL A 414 12.08 -10.63 -33.92
N LEU A 415 12.15 -9.30 -33.81
CA LEU A 415 11.54 -8.55 -32.71
C LEU A 415 10.02 -8.66 -32.68
N ALA A 416 9.35 -8.77 -33.83
CA ALA A 416 7.90 -8.94 -33.87
C ALA A 416 7.40 -10.16 -33.07
N HIS A 417 8.24 -11.19 -32.89
CA HIS A 417 7.93 -12.36 -32.04
C HIS A 417 8.24 -12.13 -30.56
N ASP A 418 9.20 -11.25 -30.24
CA ASP A 418 9.62 -10.93 -28.88
C ASP A 418 8.73 -9.84 -28.24
N LEU A 419 8.06 -9.02 -29.04
CA LEU A 419 7.31 -7.86 -28.57
C LEU A 419 5.96 -8.24 -27.92
N PRO A 420 5.67 -7.74 -26.71
CA PRO A 420 4.38 -7.97 -26.07
C PRO A 420 3.25 -7.26 -26.82
N VAL A 421 2.30 -8.03 -27.37
CA VAL A 421 1.19 -7.52 -28.20
C VAL A 421 0.37 -6.42 -27.50
N GLY A 422 0.15 -6.55 -26.19
CA GLY A 422 -0.60 -5.57 -25.40
C GLY A 422 0.12 -4.23 -25.22
N THR A 423 1.45 -4.20 -25.29
CA THR A 423 2.24 -2.96 -25.10
C THR A 423 2.25 -2.14 -26.39
N VAL A 424 2.24 -2.79 -27.55
CA VAL A 424 2.28 -2.11 -28.86
C VAL A 424 0.91 -1.66 -29.36
N SER A 425 -0.19 -2.14 -28.78
CA SER A 425 -1.54 -1.74 -29.24
C SER A 425 -1.84 -0.26 -29.01
N ALA A 426 -1.27 0.33 -27.95
CA ALA A 426 -1.44 1.75 -27.64
C ALA A 426 -0.86 2.69 -28.72
N VAL A 427 0.01 2.17 -29.58
CA VAL A 427 0.71 2.91 -30.63
C VAL A 427 0.33 2.45 -32.04
N GLY A 428 -0.77 1.71 -32.19
CA GLY A 428 -1.24 1.22 -33.50
C GLY A 428 -0.57 -0.07 -33.98
N GLY A 429 0.13 -0.79 -33.09
CA GLY A 429 0.77 -2.08 -33.37
C GLY A 429 2.24 -1.97 -33.80
N THR A 430 2.87 -3.13 -34.00
CA THR A 430 4.31 -3.26 -34.25
C THR A 430 4.78 -2.51 -35.51
N ALA A 431 4.02 -2.57 -36.60
CA ALA A 431 4.38 -1.87 -37.84
C ALA A 431 4.35 -0.34 -37.68
N ALA A 432 3.35 0.19 -36.98
CA ALA A 432 3.24 1.62 -36.71
C ALA A 432 4.38 2.08 -35.78
N LEU A 433 4.73 1.27 -34.78
CA LEU A 433 5.85 1.53 -33.88
C LEU A 433 7.19 1.60 -34.62
N PHE A 434 7.51 0.61 -35.47
CA PHE A 434 8.76 0.61 -36.23
C PHE A 434 8.82 1.77 -37.24
N SER A 435 7.70 2.08 -37.91
CA SER A 435 7.64 3.25 -38.79
C SER A 435 7.85 4.57 -38.02
N ALA A 436 7.35 4.69 -36.80
CA ALA A 436 7.57 5.85 -35.95
C ALA A 436 9.03 5.99 -35.53
N ILE A 437 9.68 4.89 -35.13
CA ILE A 437 11.12 4.88 -34.81
C ILE A 437 11.93 5.32 -36.03
N ASP A 438 11.56 4.88 -37.23
CA ASP A 438 12.27 5.23 -38.45
C ASP A 438 12.16 6.71 -38.79
N ARG A 439 10.98 7.31 -38.61
CA ARG A 439 10.79 8.75 -38.78
C ARG A 439 11.62 9.55 -37.78
N ILE A 440 11.67 9.09 -36.53
CA ILE A 440 12.50 9.72 -35.48
C ILE A 440 13.98 9.62 -35.84
N ARG A 441 14.44 8.47 -36.32
CA ARG A 441 15.86 8.26 -36.67
C ARG A 441 16.27 9.00 -37.94
N ALA A 442 15.33 9.29 -38.84
CA ALA A 442 15.57 10.10 -40.02
C ALA A 442 15.68 11.60 -39.71
N ASP A 443 15.16 12.05 -38.57
CA ASP A 443 15.21 13.45 -38.13
C ASP A 443 16.31 13.63 -37.06
N HIS A 444 17.23 14.57 -37.31
CA HIS A 444 18.40 14.77 -36.46
C HIS A 444 18.02 15.13 -35.01
N ASP A 445 17.04 16.02 -34.83
CA ASP A 445 16.68 16.53 -33.51
C ASP A 445 15.82 15.52 -32.75
N ALA A 446 14.89 14.85 -33.44
CA ALA A 446 14.11 13.77 -32.87
C ALA A 446 14.99 12.59 -32.43
N SER A 447 16.00 12.24 -33.24
CA SER A 447 17.00 11.23 -32.90
C SER A 447 17.76 11.62 -31.63
N ALA A 448 18.23 12.86 -31.52
CA ALA A 448 18.90 13.35 -30.32
C ALA A 448 17.99 13.29 -29.08
N GLY A 449 16.70 13.63 -29.22
CA GLY A 449 15.71 13.50 -28.15
C GLY A 449 15.50 12.05 -27.71
N LEU A 450 15.42 11.11 -28.66
CA LEU A 450 15.29 9.68 -28.37
C LEU A 450 16.55 9.12 -27.71
N ASP A 451 17.73 9.57 -28.12
CA ASP A 451 19.00 9.18 -27.52
C ASP A 451 19.11 9.67 -26.08
N ALA A 452 18.64 10.89 -25.81
CA ALA A 452 18.58 11.43 -24.46
C ALA A 452 17.65 10.61 -23.55
N VAL A 453 16.50 10.19 -24.07
CA VAL A 453 15.57 9.30 -23.37
C VAL A 453 16.26 7.98 -23.01
N TYR A 454 16.91 7.32 -23.96
CA TYR A 454 17.54 6.01 -23.70
C TYR A 454 18.80 6.09 -22.84
N ALA A 455 19.61 7.15 -22.97
CA ALA A 455 20.69 7.42 -22.04
C ALA A 455 20.17 7.56 -20.60
N THR A 456 19.04 8.25 -20.43
CA THR A 456 18.37 8.40 -19.13
C THR A 456 17.83 7.07 -18.61
N VAL A 457 17.21 6.24 -19.46
CA VAL A 457 16.77 4.89 -19.09
C VAL A 457 17.94 4.07 -18.55
N GLN A 458 19.09 4.10 -19.23
CA GLN A 458 20.27 3.36 -18.80
C GLN A 458 20.85 3.89 -17.48
N ALA A 459 20.91 5.21 -17.31
CA ALA A 459 21.34 5.83 -16.06
C ALA A 459 20.43 5.46 -14.87
N VAL A 460 19.11 5.45 -15.07
CA VAL A 460 18.14 5.00 -14.06
C VAL A 460 18.36 3.54 -13.68
N ARG A 461 18.58 2.65 -14.67
CA ARG A 461 18.88 1.23 -14.40
C ARG A 461 20.19 1.06 -13.64
N ALA A 462 21.23 1.80 -14.02
CA ALA A 462 22.54 1.75 -13.37
C ALA A 462 22.47 2.22 -11.91
N ALA A 463 21.57 3.16 -11.61
CA ALA A 463 21.28 3.61 -10.25
C ALA A 463 20.38 2.65 -9.44
N GLY A 464 19.96 1.52 -10.03
CA GLY A 464 19.07 0.54 -9.39
C GLY A 464 17.58 0.93 -9.40
N GLY A 465 17.21 1.98 -10.14
CA GLY A 465 15.83 2.43 -10.30
C GLY A 465 15.04 1.61 -11.32
N ASN A 466 13.72 1.83 -11.36
CA ASN A 466 12.83 1.25 -12.37
C ASN A 466 12.47 2.32 -13.42
N PRO A 467 13.07 2.30 -14.63
CA PRO A 467 12.81 3.31 -15.65
C PRO A 467 11.34 3.41 -16.05
N VAL A 468 10.60 2.30 -16.05
CA VAL A 468 9.19 2.31 -16.44
C VAL A 468 8.36 3.14 -15.45
N ALA A 469 8.62 2.99 -14.15
CA ALA A 469 7.94 3.75 -13.11
C ALA A 469 8.34 5.24 -13.17
N GLU A 470 9.64 5.52 -13.23
CA GLU A 470 10.17 6.89 -13.29
C GLU A 470 9.64 7.69 -14.49
N PHE A 471 9.62 7.07 -15.68
CA PHE A 471 9.08 7.72 -16.88
C PHE A 471 7.56 7.86 -16.83
N ALA A 472 6.84 6.92 -16.22
CA ALA A 472 5.40 7.03 -16.05
C ALA A 472 5.03 8.19 -15.10
N ASP A 473 5.75 8.35 -14.00
CA ASP A 473 5.51 9.43 -13.04
C ASP A 473 5.94 10.79 -13.61
N ALA A 474 7.07 10.83 -14.33
CA ALA A 474 7.49 12.04 -15.04
C ALA A 474 6.49 12.45 -16.15
N ALA A 475 5.93 11.50 -16.90
CA ALA A 475 4.90 11.77 -17.90
C ALA A 475 3.62 12.35 -17.27
N LYS A 476 3.19 11.83 -16.11
CA LYS A 476 2.07 12.39 -15.34
C LYS A 476 2.37 13.83 -14.91
N ALA A 477 3.56 14.08 -14.36
CA ALA A 477 3.97 15.42 -13.94
C ALA A 477 3.95 16.43 -15.11
N LEU A 478 4.47 16.03 -16.28
CA LEU A 478 4.47 16.87 -17.49
C LEU A 478 3.05 17.12 -18.04
N SER A 479 2.16 16.13 -17.95
CA SER A 479 0.75 16.30 -18.33
C SER A 479 -0.02 17.22 -17.37
N ALA A 480 0.36 17.26 -16.09
CA ALA A 480 -0.25 18.15 -15.11
C ALA A 480 0.20 19.61 -15.29
N SER A 481 1.46 19.84 -15.67
CA SER A 481 1.99 21.21 -15.87
C SER A 481 1.49 21.89 -17.14
N THR A 482 1.10 21.12 -18.16
CA THR A 482 0.56 21.65 -19.43
C THR A 482 -0.93 22.04 -19.36
N VAL A 483 -1.64 21.68 -18.28
CA VAL A 483 -3.07 21.96 -18.08
C VAL A 483 -3.30 23.17 -17.15
N ALA A 484 -2.26 23.70 -16.50
CA ALA A 484 -2.36 24.91 -15.69
C ALA A 484 -2.15 26.17 -16.58
N PRO A 485 -3.16 27.04 -16.75
CA PRO A 485 -3.06 28.28 -17.51
C PRO A 485 -2.22 29.37 -16.84
#